data_AF-A0A839LCR6-F1
#
_entry.id   AF-A0A839LCR6-F1
#
_cell.length_a   1.000
_cell.length_b   1.000
_cell.length_c   1.000
_cell.angle_alpha   90.00
_cell.angle_beta   90.00
_cell.angle_gamma   90.00
#
_symmetry.space_group_name_H-M   'P 1'
#
loop_
_entity.id
_entity.type
_entity.pdbx_description
1 polymer ?
#
loop_
_entity_poly.entity_id
_entity_poly.type
_entity_poly.pdbx_seq_one_letter_code
_entity_poly.pdbx_strand_id
1 'polypeptide(L)'
;MQPSSSLTKFAIKPTTPVAPAVAGPTESDPHAAAELKGRGRGKNKRVGIAVRLGHEDWYRLHDLAVREHTSLQALIVAGLSAVMEQRGLPPLSGS
;
A
#
# COMPACT_ATOMS: atom_id res chain seq x y z
N MET A 1 -49.46 7.53 10.01
CA MET A 1 -48.56 7.98 8.92
C MET A 1 -47.70 9.11 9.48
N GLN A 2 -46.41 8.89 9.66
CA GLN A 2 -45.43 9.90 10.09
C GLN A 2 -44.34 9.97 9.01
N PRO A 3 -44.04 11.14 8.44
CA PRO A 3 -43.01 11.30 7.42
C PRO A 3 -41.64 11.70 8.00
N SER A 4 -40.59 11.26 7.30
CA SER A 4 -39.27 11.91 7.09
C SER A 4 -38.38 12.18 8.31
N SER A 5 -37.16 11.62 8.36
CA SER A 5 -35.93 12.13 7.69
C SER A 5 -34.98 12.63 8.80
N SER A 6 -33.65 12.59 8.75
CA SER A 6 -32.61 11.94 7.95
C SER A 6 -31.30 12.12 8.74
N LEU A 7 -30.34 11.22 8.56
CA LEU A 7 -28.89 11.36 8.81
C LEU A 7 -28.41 12.42 9.84
N THR A 8 -28.27 12.05 11.11
CA THR A 8 -27.50 12.82 12.12
C THR A 8 -26.14 12.16 12.45
N LYS A 9 -25.59 11.32 11.56
CA LYS A 9 -24.43 10.47 11.88
C LYS A 9 -23.13 10.82 11.14
N PHE A 10 -22.97 12.06 10.69
CA PHE A 10 -21.73 12.55 10.08
C PHE A 10 -21.31 13.91 10.63
N ALA A 11 -21.41 14.11 11.95
CA ALA A 11 -20.78 15.24 12.61
C ALA A 11 -19.27 15.02 12.65
N ILE A 12 -18.56 15.50 11.62
CA ILE A 12 -17.10 15.66 11.65
C ILE A 12 -16.84 16.98 12.40
N LYS A 13 -16.10 16.89 13.50
CA LYS A 13 -15.69 18.03 14.32
C LYS A 13 -14.62 18.82 13.54
N PRO A 14 -14.81 20.11 13.23
CA PRO A 14 -13.78 20.89 12.54
C PRO A 14 -12.67 21.22 13.54
N THR A 15 -11.43 20.79 13.24
CA THR A 15 -10.26 21.34 13.92
C THR A 15 -9.78 22.56 13.14
N THR A 16 -9.68 23.67 13.86
CA THR A 16 -9.37 25.03 13.41
C THR A 16 -8.03 25.12 12.68
N PRO A 17 -7.91 25.96 11.63
CA PRO A 17 -6.68 26.16 10.88
C PRO A 17 -5.68 27.02 11.66
N VAL A 18 -4.42 26.57 11.74
CA VAL A 18 -3.28 27.43 12.08
C VAL A 18 -2.53 27.74 10.79
N ALA A 19 -2.43 29.02 10.47
CA ALA A 19 -1.55 29.59 9.45
C ALA A 19 -0.69 30.69 10.13
N PRO A 20 0.38 31.18 9.50
CA PRO A 20 1.59 30.49 9.07
C PRO A 20 2.84 31.08 9.77
N ALA A 21 3.90 30.29 9.99
CA ALA A 21 5.20 30.82 10.42
C ALA A 21 6.33 30.24 9.54
N VAL A 22 6.98 31.14 8.82
CA VAL A 22 8.10 30.94 7.89
C VAL A 22 9.38 30.49 8.62
N ALA A 23 10.06 29.47 8.07
CA ALA A 23 11.51 29.40 7.79
C ALA A 23 12.13 27.99 8.02
N GLY A 24 12.75 27.42 6.99
CA GLY A 24 13.80 26.39 7.10
C GLY A 24 13.58 25.13 6.25
N PRO A 25 14.45 24.83 5.24
CA PRO A 25 14.33 23.63 4.43
C PRO A 25 15.09 22.46 5.06
N THR A 26 14.47 21.67 5.95
CA THR A 26 14.97 20.32 6.29
C THR A 26 13.85 19.51 6.97
N GLU A 27 12.83 19.10 6.24
CA GLU A 27 11.93 18.05 6.73
C GLU A 27 12.36 16.71 6.14
N SER A 28 13.37 16.14 6.80
CA SER A 28 13.51 14.69 6.91
C SER A 28 12.20 14.15 7.48
N ASP A 29 11.39 13.59 6.59
CA ASP A 29 10.08 13.01 6.87
C ASP A 29 10.15 12.07 8.10
N PRO A 30 9.63 12.48 9.27
CA PRO A 30 9.67 11.66 10.49
C PRO A 30 8.71 10.47 10.41
N HIS A 31 7.96 10.32 9.31
CA HIS A 31 7.04 9.22 9.10
C HIS A 31 7.72 7.96 8.57
N ALA A 32 8.97 8.04 8.10
CA ALA A 32 9.74 6.88 7.65
C ALA A 32 10.20 5.96 8.81
N ALA A 33 10.23 6.48 10.06
CA ALA A 33 10.76 5.75 11.21
C ALA A 33 9.70 5.07 12.08
N ALA A 34 8.40 5.31 11.85
CA ALA A 34 7.35 4.90 12.78
C ALA A 34 6.78 3.47 12.57
N GLU A 35 7.05 2.81 11.43
CA GLU A 35 6.33 1.56 11.07
C GLU A 35 7.15 0.27 11.17
N LEU A 36 8.37 0.30 11.71
CA LEU A 36 9.13 -0.93 12.03
C LEU A 36 8.76 -1.54 13.39
N LYS A 37 7.67 -1.08 14.01
CA LYS A 37 7.23 -1.53 15.33
C LYS A 37 6.42 -2.82 15.19
N GLY A 38 7.13 -3.94 15.25
CA GLY A 38 6.54 -5.25 15.53
C GLY A 38 6.45 -6.18 14.33
N ARG A 39 7.59 -6.52 13.69
CA ARG A 39 7.70 -7.78 12.96
C ARG A 39 7.72 -8.94 13.95
N GLY A 40 6.55 -9.24 14.53
CA GLY A 40 6.33 -10.53 15.16
C GLY A 40 6.52 -11.60 14.10
N ARG A 41 7.53 -12.46 14.24
CA ARG A 41 7.68 -13.67 13.43
C ARG A 41 6.46 -14.56 13.72
N GLY A 42 5.39 -14.34 12.96
CA GLY A 42 4.25 -15.25 12.94
C GLY A 42 4.73 -16.61 12.47
N LYS A 43 4.15 -17.67 13.03
CA LYS A 43 4.32 -19.09 12.68
C LYS A 43 3.95 -19.45 11.22
N ASN A 44 3.83 -18.46 10.33
CA ASN A 44 3.50 -18.63 8.92
C ASN A 44 4.80 -18.68 8.12
N LYS A 45 5.00 -19.74 7.32
CA LYS A 45 6.18 -19.93 6.45
C LYS A 45 6.32 -18.88 5.32
N ARG A 46 5.55 -17.79 5.36
CA ARG A 46 5.46 -16.77 4.32
C ARG A 46 5.85 -15.42 4.89
N VAL A 47 6.58 -14.63 4.11
CA VAL A 47 7.04 -13.29 4.48
C VAL A 47 6.28 -12.25 3.66
N GLY A 48 5.69 -11.26 4.31
CA GLY A 48 5.11 -10.10 3.65
C GLY A 48 6.19 -9.10 3.22
N ILE A 49 6.15 -8.70 1.96
CA ILE A 49 7.03 -7.66 1.39
C ILE A 49 6.14 -6.47 1.02
N ALA A 50 6.48 -5.29 1.57
CA ALA A 50 5.86 -4.03 1.16
C ALA A 50 6.67 -3.44 0.00
N VAL A 51 6.03 -3.24 -1.15
CA VAL A 51 6.62 -2.61 -2.34
C VAL A 51 6.04 -1.20 -2.46
N ARG A 52 6.91 -0.18 -2.46
CA ARG A 52 6.49 1.20 -2.71
C ARG A 52 6.53 1.45 -4.21
N LEU A 53 5.39 1.76 -4.79
CA LEU A 53 5.24 2.09 -6.21
C LEU A 53 4.77 3.54 -6.33
N GLY A 54 5.10 4.17 -7.47
CA GLY A 54 4.43 5.41 -7.87
C GLY A 54 2.94 5.16 -8.08
N HIS A 55 2.14 6.21 -7.94
CA HIS A 55 0.68 6.11 -8.08
C HIS A 55 0.27 5.55 -9.46
N GLU A 56 0.89 6.06 -10.53
CA GLU A 56 0.65 5.62 -11.91
C GLU A 56 1.06 4.15 -12.14
N ASP A 57 2.20 3.75 -11.60
CA ASP A 57 2.70 2.36 -11.72
C ASP A 57 1.80 1.37 -10.98
N TRP A 58 1.27 1.77 -9.83
CA TRP A 58 0.30 0.97 -9.10
C TRP A 58 -0.97 0.73 -9.92
N TYR A 59 -1.51 1.76 -10.57
CA TYR A 59 -2.68 1.60 -11.44
C TYR A 59 -2.40 0.70 -12.63
N ARG A 60 -1.25 0.85 -13.28
CA ARG A 60 -0.86 0.00 -14.41
C ARG A 60 -0.74 -1.47 -14.00
N LEU A 61 -0.11 -1.73 -12.86
CA LEU A 61 0.06 -3.08 -12.33
C LEU A 61 -1.29 -3.69 -11.93
N HIS A 62 -2.17 -2.88 -11.34
CA HIS A 62 -3.52 -3.29 -10.98
C HIS A 62 -4.39 -3.60 -12.20
N ASP A 63 -4.39 -2.72 -13.21
CA ASP A 63 -5.12 -2.91 -14.46
C ASP A 63 -4.65 -4.18 -15.18
N LEU A 64 -3.33 -4.43 -15.21
CA LEU A 64 -2.78 -5.67 -15.76
C LEU A 64 -3.29 -6.91 -15.00
N ALA A 65 -3.27 -6.89 -13.67
CA ALA A 65 -3.77 -7.99 -12.86
C ALA A 65 -5.27 -8.27 -13.11
N VAL A 66 -6.08 -7.21 -13.26
CA VAL A 66 -7.50 -7.31 -13.58
C VAL A 66 -7.72 -7.93 -14.97
N ARG A 67 -6.96 -7.49 -15.98
CA ARG A 67 -7.06 -8.03 -17.36
C ARG A 67 -6.66 -9.49 -17.46
N GLU A 68 -5.66 -9.92 -16.69
CA GLU A 68 -5.19 -11.30 -16.67
C GLU A 68 -6.04 -12.19 -15.74
N HIS A 69 -7.07 -11.64 -15.08
CA HIS A 69 -7.89 -12.32 -14.08
C HIS A 69 -7.06 -13.00 -12.98
N THR A 70 -5.92 -12.40 -12.62
CA THR A 70 -4.98 -12.94 -11.64
C THR A 70 -4.88 -12.05 -10.41
N SER A 71 -4.35 -12.60 -9.30
CA SER A 71 -4.07 -11.77 -8.14
C SER A 71 -2.83 -10.93 -8.37
N LEU A 72 -2.83 -9.69 -7.83
CA LEU A 72 -1.67 -8.80 -7.90
C LEU A 72 -0.40 -9.47 -7.34
N GLN A 73 -0.55 -10.25 -6.27
CA GLN A 73 0.55 -11.02 -5.69
C GLN A 73 1.10 -12.07 -6.67
N ALA A 74 0.22 -12.84 -7.32
CA ALA A 74 0.64 -13.87 -8.28
C ALA A 74 1.35 -13.25 -9.49
N LEU A 75 0.88 -12.10 -9.97
CA LEU A 75 1.52 -11.35 -11.04
C LEU A 75 2.93 -10.88 -10.63
N ILE A 76 3.07 -10.34 -9.41
CA ILE A 76 4.38 -9.92 -8.88
C ILE A 76 5.33 -11.13 -8.73
N VAL A 77 4.84 -12.26 -8.24
CA VAL A 77 5.63 -13.49 -8.12
C VAL A 77 6.07 -13.99 -9.49
N ALA A 78 5.17 -14.03 -10.48
CA ALA A 78 5.50 -14.45 -11.84
C ALA A 78 6.55 -13.52 -12.49
N GLY A 79 6.38 -12.20 -12.36
CA GLY A 79 7.34 -11.23 -12.87
C GLY A 79 8.71 -11.38 -12.22
N LEU A 80 8.78 -11.54 -10.90
CA LEU A 80 10.05 -11.72 -10.20
C LEU A 80 10.69 -13.08 -10.51
N SER A 81 9.90 -14.15 -10.65
CA SER A 81 10.37 -15.46 -11.11
C SER A 81 11.02 -15.38 -12.48
N ALA A 82 10.39 -14.70 -13.44
CA ALA A 82 10.95 -14.51 -14.78
C ALA A 82 12.30 -13.75 -14.74
N VAL A 83 12.41 -12.72 -13.88
CA VAL A 83 13.68 -11.99 -13.68
C VAL A 83 14.75 -12.87 -13.04
N MET A 84 14.37 -13.78 -12.13
CA MET A 84 15.31 -14.73 -11.53
C MET A 84 15.81 -15.76 -12.54
N GLU A 85 14.93 -16.31 -13.36
CA GLU A 85 15.29 -17.26 -14.43
C GLU A 85 16.23 -16.62 -15.45
N GLN A 86 15.97 -15.37 -15.85
CA GLN A 86 16.87 -14.60 -16.73
C GLN A 86 18.26 -14.42 -16.14
N ARG A 87 18.39 -14.47 -14.81
CA ARG A 87 19.67 -14.37 -14.09
C ARG A 87 20.27 -15.74 -13.74
N GLY A 88 19.65 -16.84 -14.19
CA GLY A 88 20.07 -18.21 -13.88
C GLY A 88 19.76 -18.67 -12.46
N LEU A 89 18.87 -17.95 -11.76
CA LEU A 89 18.39 -18.33 -10.43
C LEU A 89 17.08 -19.13 -10.53
N PRO A 90 16.80 -20.03 -9.57
CA PRO A 90 15.54 -20.74 -9.53
C PRO A 90 14.36 -19.77 -9.36
N PRO A 91 13.21 -20.05 -9.99
CA PRO A 91 12.01 -19.19 -9.87
C PRO A 91 11.45 -19.22 -8.45
N LEU A 92 10.67 -18.19 -8.11
CA LEU A 92 9.96 -18.11 -6.83
C LEU A 92 8.71 -18.98 -6.85
N SER A 93 8.56 -19.76 -5.78
CA SER A 93 7.32 -20.50 -5.48
C SER A 93 6.52 -19.73 -4.42
N GLY A 94 5.53 -18.96 -4.86
CA GLY A 94 4.61 -18.23 -3.98
C GLY A 94 3.20 -18.20 -4.56
N SER A 95 2.28 -18.98 -3.98
CA SER A 95 0.86 -19.03 -4.33
C SER A 95 -0.01 -18.29 -3.32
#